data_AF-A0AAD7DSX7-F1
#
_entry.id   AF-A0AAD7DSX7-F1
#
_cell.length_a   1.000
_cell.length_b   1.000
_cell.length_c   1.000
_cell.angle_alpha   90.00
_cell.angle_beta   90.00
_cell.angle_gamma   90.00
#
_symmetry.space_group_name_H-M   'P 1'
#
loop_
_entity.id
_entity.type
_entity.pdbx_description
1 polymer ?
#
loop_
_entity_poly.entity_id
_entity_poly.type
_entity_poly.pdbx_seq_one_letter_code
_entity_poly.pdbx_strand_id
1 'polypeptide(L)'
;MSSPFTSKLGTNYCPEDEEIAQIRALLAEPANRLESLDEEISKLQVALDRMKEERSRLGAYVEGHRALISLARRLALDIIQEIFLACIPTHRNCVMSARGTYPPGPHMQLMAIHFPLDTTPLV
;
A
#
# COMPACT_ATOMS: atom_id res chain seq x y z
N MET A 1 -24.67 -9.97 24.57
CA MET A 1 -24.82 -11.37 25.01
C MET A 1 -24.94 -11.37 26.52
N SER A 2 -26.08 -11.79 27.06
CA SER A 2 -26.27 -11.93 28.51
C SER A 2 -25.90 -13.35 28.89
N SER A 3 -24.92 -13.52 29.78
CA SER A 3 -24.50 -14.84 30.27
C SER A 3 -24.57 -14.84 31.80
N PRO A 4 -25.13 -15.90 32.42
CA PRO A 4 -25.12 -16.03 33.88
C PRO A 4 -23.69 -16.15 34.44
N PHE A 5 -22.72 -16.47 33.58
CA PHE A 5 -21.31 -16.61 33.95
C PHE A 5 -20.50 -15.32 33.84
N THR A 6 -21.10 -14.18 33.45
CA THR A 6 -20.36 -12.92 33.21
C THR A 6 -19.53 -12.47 34.41
N SER A 7 -20.02 -12.65 35.64
CA SER A 7 -19.26 -12.30 36.86
C SER A 7 -18.09 -13.23 37.15
N LYS A 8 -18.06 -14.42 36.54
CA LYS A 8 -17.04 -15.46 36.72
C LYS A 8 -15.97 -15.39 35.62
N LEU A 9 -16.23 -14.70 34.50
CA LEU A 9 -15.27 -14.54 33.40
C LEU A 9 -14.02 -13.78 33.86
N GLY A 10 -12.83 -14.26 33.47
CA GLY A 10 -11.56 -13.62 33.84
C GLY A 10 -11.10 -13.88 35.27
N THR A 11 -11.75 -14.79 35.99
CA THR A 11 -11.35 -15.23 37.34
C THR A 11 -10.74 -16.63 37.30
N ASN A 12 -10.04 -17.05 38.36
CA ASN A 12 -9.57 -18.43 38.52
C ASN A 12 -10.68 -19.41 38.96
N TYR A 13 -11.95 -19.08 38.70
CA TYR A 13 -13.09 -19.91 39.07
C TYR A 13 -13.09 -21.21 38.25
N CYS A 14 -13.19 -22.34 38.94
CA CYS A 14 -13.35 -23.66 38.32
C CYS A 14 -14.85 -24.00 38.27
N PRO A 15 -15.46 -24.10 37.07
CA PRO A 15 -16.86 -24.46 36.94
C PRO A 15 -17.12 -25.92 37.29
N GLU A 16 -18.31 -26.18 37.83
CA GLU A 16 -18.79 -27.54 38.08
C GLU A 16 -19.23 -28.22 36.77
N ASP A 17 -19.32 -29.55 36.76
CA ASP A 17 -19.65 -30.32 35.54
C ASP A 17 -20.97 -29.89 34.89
N GLU A 18 -21.97 -29.51 35.70
CA GLU A 18 -23.26 -29.01 35.21
C GLU A 18 -23.13 -27.60 34.60
N GLU A 19 -22.29 -26.73 35.20
CA GLU A 19 -21.97 -25.42 34.64
C GLU A 19 -21.19 -25.55 33.33
N ILE A 20 -20.29 -26.53 33.21
CA ILE A 20 -19.57 -26.83 31.96
C ILE A 20 -20.55 -27.19 30.85
N ALA A 21 -21.55 -28.02 31.11
CA ALA A 21 -22.57 -28.37 30.13
C ALA A 21 -23.38 -27.14 29.69
N GLN A 22 -23.77 -26.28 30.64
CA GLN A 22 -24.49 -25.04 30.34
C GLN A 22 -23.64 -24.05 29.52
N ILE A 23 -22.36 -23.89 29.85
CA ILE A 23 -21.42 -23.04 29.11
C ILE A 23 -21.26 -23.57 27.68
N ARG A 24 -21.11 -24.88 27.48
CA ARG A 24 -21.00 -25.48 26.14
C ARG A 24 -22.25 -25.20 25.30
N ALA A 25 -23.44 -25.33 25.89
CA ALA A 25 -24.69 -25.01 25.20
C ALA A 25 -24.79 -23.53 24.83
N LEU A 26 -24.39 -22.63 25.73
CA LEU A 26 -24.35 -21.18 25.47
C LEU A 26 -23.35 -20.79 24.37
N LEU A 27 -22.23 -21.53 24.25
CA LEU A 27 -21.20 -21.24 23.26
C LEU A 27 -21.46 -21.83 21.88
N ALA A 28 -22.35 -22.82 21.75
CA ALA A 28 -22.57 -23.51 20.48
C ALA A 28 -22.99 -22.57 19.34
N GLU A 29 -23.97 -21.70 19.56
CA GLU A 29 -24.43 -20.76 18.53
C GLU A 29 -23.40 -19.65 18.24
N PRO A 30 -22.83 -18.95 19.25
CA PRO A 30 -21.79 -17.96 19.02
C PRO A 30 -20.55 -18.52 18.33
N ALA A 31 -20.12 -19.74 18.66
CA ALA A 31 -18.96 -20.39 18.04
C ALA A 31 -19.23 -20.69 16.56
N ASN A 32 -20.38 -21.26 16.22
CA ASN A 32 -20.77 -21.50 14.82
C ASN A 32 -20.88 -20.20 14.03
N ARG A 33 -21.42 -19.14 14.66
CA ARG A 33 -21.52 -17.83 14.02
C ARG A 33 -20.15 -17.21 13.78
N LEU A 34 -19.23 -17.37 14.73
CA LEU A 34 -17.85 -16.90 14.62
C LEU A 34 -17.13 -17.62 13.48
N GLU A 35 -17.23 -18.95 13.40
CA GLU A 35 -16.66 -19.73 12.30
C GLU A 35 -17.22 -19.29 10.94
N SER A 36 -18.53 -19.09 10.85
CA SER A 36 -19.17 -18.59 9.62
C SER A 36 -18.65 -17.22 9.19
N LEU A 37 -18.42 -16.32 10.16
CA LEU A 37 -17.88 -14.99 9.90
C LEU A 37 -16.41 -15.07 9.45
N ASP A 38 -15.59 -15.92 10.08
CA ASP A 38 -14.19 -16.11 9.70
C ASP A 38 -14.07 -16.66 8.27
N GLU A 39 -14.95 -17.59 7.88
CA GLU A 39 -15.02 -18.05 6.50
C GLU A 39 -15.38 -16.92 5.51
N GLU A 40 -16.37 -16.09 5.86
CA GLU A 40 -16.80 -14.98 5.01
C GLU A 40 -15.70 -13.94 4.87
N ILE A 41 -15.03 -13.60 5.97
CA ILE A 41 -13.86 -12.72 5.99
C ILE A 41 -12.76 -13.27 5.08
N SER A 42 -12.44 -14.56 5.19
CA SER A 42 -11.42 -15.21 4.36
C SER A 42 -11.79 -15.14 2.87
N LYS A 43 -13.05 -15.45 2.51
CA LYS A 43 -13.55 -15.35 1.13
C LYS A 43 -13.44 -13.93 0.59
N LEU A 44 -13.82 -12.93 1.39
CA LEU A 44 -13.74 -11.51 1.00
C LEU A 44 -12.30 -11.02 0.89
N GLN A 45 -11.39 -11.48 1.74
CA GLN A 45 -9.96 -11.15 1.67
C GLN A 45 -9.34 -11.65 0.36
N VAL A 46 -9.63 -12.90 -0.02
CA VAL A 46 -9.18 -13.47 -1.31
C VAL A 46 -9.71 -12.63 -2.49
N ALA A 47 -10.98 -12.25 -2.46
CA ALA A 47 -11.57 -11.40 -3.50
C ALA A 47 -10.91 -10.00 -3.54
N LEU A 48 -10.68 -9.40 -2.38
CA LEU A 48 -10.02 -8.10 -2.25
C LEU A 48 -8.60 -8.13 -2.82
N ASP A 49 -7.83 -9.17 -2.50
CA ASP A 49 -6.43 -9.27 -2.92
C ASP A 49 -6.33 -9.48 -4.43
N ARG A 50 -7.21 -10.30 -5.02
CA ARG A 50 -7.34 -10.40 -6.48
C ARG A 50 -7.61 -9.05 -7.14
N MET A 51 -8.51 -8.25 -6.58
CA MET A 51 -8.84 -6.93 -7.13
C MET A 51 -7.69 -5.94 -6.98
N LYS A 52 -6.92 -6.01 -5.89
CA LYS A 52 -5.71 -5.18 -5.71
C LYS A 52 -4.63 -5.54 -6.73
N GLU A 53 -4.40 -6.82 -6.99
CA GLU A 53 -3.46 -7.28 -8.00
C GLU A 53 -3.85 -6.76 -9.39
N GLU A 54 -5.12 -6.90 -9.76
CA GLU A 54 -5.63 -6.40 -11.04
C GLU A 54 -5.50 -4.88 -11.14
N ARG A 55 -5.87 -4.15 -10.08
CA ARG A 55 -5.71 -2.69 -10.02
C ARG A 55 -4.25 -2.29 -10.18
N SER A 56 -3.32 -2.99 -9.52
CA SER A 56 -1.89 -2.72 -9.61
C SER A 56 -1.39 -2.90 -11.05
N ARG A 57 -1.74 -4.02 -11.68
CA ARG A 57 -1.39 -4.34 -13.08
C ARG A 57 -1.92 -3.28 -14.05
N LEU A 58 -3.21 -2.94 -13.95
CA LEU A 58 -3.82 -1.92 -14.81
C LEU A 58 -3.24 -0.54 -14.54
N GLY A 59 -2.98 -0.21 -13.27
CA GLY A 59 -2.34 1.04 -12.87
C GLY A 59 -0.97 1.22 -13.53
N ALA A 60 -0.13 0.19 -13.47
CA ALA A 60 1.18 0.19 -14.12
C ALA A 60 1.08 0.34 -15.64
N TYR A 61 0.13 -0.37 -16.27
CA TYR A 61 -0.11 -0.26 -17.71
C TYR A 61 -0.53 1.17 -18.11
N VAL A 62 -1.53 1.72 -17.43
CA VAL A 62 -2.04 3.07 -17.70
C VAL A 62 -0.95 4.12 -17.48
N GLU A 63 -0.22 4.03 -16.38
CA GLU A 63 0.82 5.01 -16.06
C GLU A 63 2.00 4.93 -17.03
N GLY A 64 2.40 3.73 -17.45
CA GLY A 64 3.41 3.54 -18.49
C GLY A 64 3.04 4.25 -19.80
N HIS A 65 1.78 4.14 -20.24
CA HIS A 65 1.30 4.80 -21.45
C HIS A 65 1.15 6.31 -21.27
N ARG A 66 0.63 6.76 -20.13
CA ARG A 66 0.57 8.20 -19.79
C ARG A 66 1.95 8.83 -19.82
N ALA A 67 2.95 8.14 -19.31
CA ALA A 67 4.31 8.63 -19.31
C ALA A 67 4.88 8.74 -20.73
N LEU A 68 4.53 7.84 -21.66
CA LEU A 68 4.92 7.93 -23.08
C LEU A 68 4.32 9.17 -23.77
N ILE A 69 3.06 9.50 -23.49
CA ILE A 69 2.40 10.70 -24.06
C ILE A 69 2.67 11.97 -23.26
N SER A 70 3.44 11.90 -22.17
CA SER A 70 3.82 13.07 -21.40
C SER A 70 4.58 14.06 -22.29
N LEU A 71 4.30 15.34 -22.12
CA LEU A 71 4.88 16.40 -22.94
C LEU A 71 6.41 16.38 -22.88
N ALA A 72 6.99 16.04 -21.72
CA ALA A 72 8.42 15.94 -21.51
C ALA A 72 9.13 14.94 -22.46
N ARG A 73 8.48 13.82 -22.83
CA ARG A 73 9.05 12.85 -23.79
C ARG A 73 8.75 13.19 -25.26
N ARG A 74 7.84 14.13 -25.51
CA ARG A 74 7.38 14.50 -26.86
C ARG A 74 7.95 15.82 -27.37
N LEU A 75 8.58 16.62 -26.51
CA LEU A 75 9.26 17.83 -26.95
C LEU A 75 10.56 17.44 -27.67
N ALA A 76 10.80 18.03 -28.84
CA ALA A 76 12.08 17.90 -29.51
C ALA A 76 13.20 18.38 -28.58
N LEU A 77 14.36 17.71 -28.66
CA LEU A 77 15.51 18.01 -27.80
C LEU A 77 15.87 19.50 -27.82
N ASP A 78 15.80 20.12 -29.01
CA ASP A 78 16.10 21.54 -29.22
C ASP A 78 15.15 22.45 -28.44
N ILE A 79 13.85 22.13 -28.39
CA ILE A 79 12.86 22.91 -27.64
C ILE A 79 13.07 22.73 -26.14
N ILE A 80 13.38 21.52 -25.70
CA ILE A 80 13.74 21.25 -24.29
C ILE A 80 14.98 22.06 -23.92
N GLN A 81 16.01 22.04 -24.76
CA GLN A 81 17.26 22.77 -24.54
C GLN A 81 17.02 24.28 -24.47
N GLU A 82 16.24 24.86 -25.38
CA GLU A 82 15.88 26.28 -25.34
C GLU A 82 15.11 26.66 -24.07
N ILE A 83 14.16 25.82 -23.63
CA ILE A 83 13.47 26.05 -22.35
C ILE A 83 14.47 26.05 -21.19
N PHE A 84 15.38 25.06 -21.14
CA PHE A 84 16.40 24.99 -20.10
C PHE A 84 17.33 26.20 -20.14
N LEU A 85 17.81 26.62 -21.32
CA LEU A 85 18.67 27.78 -21.49
C LEU A 85 17.96 29.08 -21.07
N ALA A 86 16.69 29.25 -21.42
CA ALA A 86 15.89 30.41 -21.02
C ALA A 86 15.62 30.45 -19.50
N CYS A 87 15.65 29.31 -18.82
CA CYS A 87 15.45 29.21 -17.38
C CYS A 87 16.75 29.35 -16.55
N ILE A 88 17.93 29.33 -17.18
CA ILE A 88 19.21 29.53 -16.47
C ILE A 88 19.42 31.03 -16.22
N PRO A 89 19.61 31.47 -14.96
CA PRO A 89 19.89 32.87 -14.67
C PRO A 89 21.26 33.26 -15.27
N THR A 90 21.28 34.25 -16.16
CA THR A 90 22.51 34.75 -16.80
C THR A 90 23.43 35.53 -15.86
N HIS A 91 22.92 35.96 -14.70
CA HIS A 91 23.63 36.87 -13.79
C HIS A 91 23.94 36.27 -12.41
N ARG A 92 23.52 35.03 -12.13
CA ARG A 92 23.75 34.38 -10.83
C ARG A 92 23.74 32.86 -10.94
N ASN A 93 24.49 32.18 -10.09
CA ASN A 93 24.45 30.73 -10.00
C ASN A 93 23.07 30.24 -9.55
N CYS A 94 22.62 29.11 -10.12
CA CYS A 94 21.41 28.42 -9.66
C CYS A 94 21.58 27.99 -8.20
N VAL A 95 20.68 28.44 -7.32
CA VAL A 95 20.71 28.07 -5.90
C VAL A 95 19.94 26.77 -5.72
N MET A 96 20.64 25.67 -5.44
CA MET A 96 19.99 24.46 -4.91
C MET A 96 19.75 24.67 -3.41
N SER A 97 18.49 24.72 -2.98
CA SER A 97 18.16 24.70 -1.55
C SER A 97 18.43 23.30 -1.01
N ALA A 98 19.34 23.17 -0.04
CA ALA A 98 19.65 21.89 0.61
C ALA A 98 18.49 21.32 1.47
N ARG A 99 17.36 22.04 1.59
CA ARG A 99 16.17 21.56 2.32
C ARG A 99 15.25 20.76 1.40
N GLY A 100 15.74 19.61 0.94
CA GLY A 100 14.96 18.62 0.21
C GLY A 100 14.56 17.44 1.10
N THR A 101 13.93 17.67 2.25
CA THR A 101 13.28 16.56 2.99
C THR A 101 11.91 16.33 2.37
N TYR A 102 11.84 15.47 1.35
CA TYR A 102 10.57 14.89 0.95
C TYR A 102 10.11 13.94 2.06
N PRO A 103 8.96 14.16 2.72
CA PRO A 103 8.41 13.13 3.58
C PRO A 103 8.10 11.91 2.70
N PRO A 104 8.51 10.69 3.10
CA PRO A 104 8.16 9.49 2.36
C PRO A 104 6.64 9.31 2.46
N GLY A 105 5.93 9.61 1.37
CA GLY A 105 4.54 9.18 1.22
C GLY A 105 4.49 7.64 1.25
N PRO A 106 3.42 7.02 1.77
CA PRO A 106 3.38 5.59 2.09
C PRO A 106 3.34 4.65 0.86
N HIS A 107 3.72 5.12 -0.33
CA HIS A 107 3.65 4.30 -1.55
C HIS A 107 4.66 4.71 -2.64
N MET A 108 5.86 5.15 -2.25
CA MET A 108 6.94 5.42 -3.21
C MET A 108 8.09 4.41 -3.00
N GLN A 109 7.81 3.14 -3.30
CA GLN A 109 8.85 2.14 -3.49
C GLN A 109 9.60 2.50 -4.79
N LEU A 110 10.71 3.21 -4.62
CA LEU A 110 11.89 3.29 -5.50
C LEU A 110 11.69 2.74 -6.92
N MET A 111 11.12 3.55 -7.82
CA MET A 111 11.62 3.56 -9.19
C MET A 111 12.94 4.34 -9.18
N ALA A 112 14.00 3.70 -8.70
CA ALA A 112 15.34 4.08 -9.06
C ALA A 112 15.44 3.84 -10.58
N ILE A 113 15.25 4.89 -11.36
CA ILE A 113 15.63 4.90 -12.77
C ILE A 113 17.16 4.77 -12.74
N HIS A 114 17.66 3.53 -12.79
CA HIS A 114 19.05 3.28 -13.10
C HIS A 114 19.25 3.76 -14.53
N PHE A 115 19.68 5.01 -14.66
CA PHE A 115 20.22 5.54 -15.90
C PHE A 115 21.65 5.00 -15.95
N PRO A 116 21.99 4.02 -16.80
CA PRO A 116 23.38 3.61 -16.95
C PRO A 116 24.11 4.78 -17.59
N LEU A 117 24.93 5.48 -16.80
CA LEU A 117 25.99 6.31 -17.34
C LEU A 117 27.02 5.35 -17.92
N ASP A 118 26.84 5.03 -19.20
CA ASP A 118 27.80 4.25 -19.98
C ASP A 118 29.00 5.16 -20.29
N THR A 119 29.89 5.32 -19.31
CA THR A 119 31.22 5.90 -19.52
C THR A 119 32.08 4.86 -20.24
N THR A 120 32.04 4.89 -21.56
CA THR A 120 33.09 4.28 -22.38
C THR A 120 34.28 5.25 -22.48
N PRO A 121 35.53 4.83 -22.21
CA PRO A 121 36.69 5.67 -22.42
C PRO A 121 37.04 5.67 -23.91
N LEU A 122 37.22 6.86 -24.49
CA LEU A 122 37.85 7.02 -25.79
C LEU A 122 39.34 6.69 -25.64
N VAL A 123 39.79 5.68 -26.40
CA VAL A 123 41.21 5.36 -26.64
C VAL A 123 41.80 6.36 -27.63
#